data_AF-A0A2E3Y8N7-F1
#
_entry.id   AF-A0A2E3Y8N7-F1
#
_cell.length_a   1.000
_cell.length_b   1.000
_cell.length_c   1.000
_cell.angle_alpha   90.00
_cell.angle_beta   90.00
_cell.angle_gamma   90.00
#
_symmetry.space_group_name_H-M   'P 1'
#
loop_
_entity.id
_entity.type
_entity.pdbx_description
1 polymer ?
#
loop_
_entity_poly.entity_id
_entity_poly.type
_entity_poly.pdbx_seq_one_letter_code
_entity_poly.pdbx_strand_id
1 'polypeptide(L)'
;MEMRETLIVWRRTGKEHRENAGFQRNSPDVVEASLRAKVEDFRSVAADTWSWWQIDDQLLIEKNRPGVDWPRADEVLCYHLPDQHLLIVENAHHPQMGPEWSWYVHIGDHQWRPDLGAWVFTDLFVDILVHQDRRQHTIVDLDDLAEAVNLGIITPAQASHTLRQM
;
A
#
# COMPACT_ATOMS: atom_id res chain seq x y z
N MET A 1 23.95 -3.21 -8.97
CA MET A 1 23.02 -2.73 -7.92
C MET A 1 22.65 -3.95 -7.11
N GLU A 2 22.91 -3.93 -5.80
CA GLU A 2 22.70 -5.08 -4.92
C GLU A 2 21.29 -5.02 -4.35
N MET A 3 20.50 -6.08 -4.57
CA MET A 3 19.17 -6.22 -3.98
C MET A 3 19.31 -6.78 -2.57
N ARG A 4 18.78 -6.06 -1.59
CA ARG A 4 18.76 -6.51 -0.19
C ARG A 4 17.36 -6.96 0.18
N GLU A 5 17.21 -8.13 0.76
CA GLU A 5 15.94 -8.56 1.34
C GLU A 5 15.51 -7.56 2.42
N THR A 6 14.24 -7.17 2.39
CA THR A 6 13.66 -6.23 3.36
C THR A 6 12.24 -6.66 3.68
N LEU A 7 11.69 -6.15 4.77
CA LEU A 7 10.26 -6.31 5.06
C LEU A 7 9.51 -5.02 4.71
N ILE A 8 8.38 -5.15 4.03
CA ILE A 8 7.45 -4.06 3.71
C ILE A 8 6.08 -4.43 4.28
N VAL A 9 5.52 -3.58 5.13
CA VAL A 9 4.24 -3.79 5.81
C VAL A 9 3.25 -2.74 5.35
N TRP A 10 2.10 -3.18 4.87
CA TRP A 10 1.01 -2.29 4.48
C TRP A 10 0.15 -1.93 5.67
N ARG A 11 0.00 -0.63 5.92
CA ARG A 11 -0.93 -0.06 6.87
C ARG A 11 -2.10 0.56 6.10
N ARG A 12 -3.26 -0.08 6.19
CA ARG A 12 -4.53 0.47 5.68
C ARG A 12 -5.16 1.31 6.78
N THR A 13 -5.01 2.63 6.66
CA THR A 13 -5.44 3.58 7.70
C THR A 13 -6.93 3.44 7.99
N GLY A 14 -7.30 3.33 9.26
CA GLY A 14 -8.68 3.14 9.70
C GLY A 14 -9.18 1.69 9.71
N LYS A 15 -8.45 0.76 9.07
CA LYS A 15 -8.76 -0.69 9.01
C LYS A 15 -7.82 -1.53 9.88
N GLU A 16 -7.01 -0.90 10.75
CA GLU A 16 -5.99 -1.60 11.54
C GLU A 16 -6.58 -2.64 12.51
N HIS A 17 -7.80 -2.42 13.01
CA HIS A 17 -8.53 -3.34 13.88
C HIS A 17 -9.04 -4.61 13.16
N ARG A 18 -9.35 -4.50 11.85
CA ARG A 18 -9.82 -5.60 10.99
C ARG A 18 -9.87 -5.15 9.53
N GLU A 19 -9.21 -5.89 8.65
CA GLU A 19 -9.04 -5.50 7.24
C GLU A 19 -10.34 -5.48 6.43
N ASN A 20 -11.27 -6.40 6.71
CA ASN A 20 -12.56 -6.51 6.02
C ASN A 20 -13.70 -5.74 6.73
N ALA A 21 -13.38 -4.83 7.66
CA ALA A 21 -14.35 -3.97 8.32
C ALA A 21 -14.40 -2.58 7.67
N GLY A 22 -15.44 -1.82 8.01
CA GLY A 22 -15.52 -0.40 7.68
C GLY A 22 -14.43 0.41 8.40
N PHE A 23 -14.25 1.66 7.98
CA PHE A 23 -13.28 2.54 8.60
C PHE A 23 -13.68 2.92 10.03
N GLN A 24 -12.71 3.02 10.92
CA GLN A 24 -12.89 3.65 12.22
C GLN A 24 -11.60 4.30 12.71
N ARG A 25 -11.72 5.22 13.66
CA ARG A 25 -10.56 5.78 14.34
C ARG A 25 -10.01 4.77 15.35
N ASN A 26 -8.82 4.26 15.09
CA ASN A 26 -8.12 3.31 15.96
C ASN A 26 -7.20 4.04 16.95
N SER A 27 -7.02 3.47 18.15
CA SER A 27 -6.03 3.97 19.11
C SER A 27 -4.61 3.64 18.64
N PRO A 28 -3.58 4.36 19.11
CA PRO A 28 -2.19 4.04 18.81
C PRO A 28 -1.83 2.58 19.13
N ASP A 29 -2.34 2.03 20.22
CA ASP A 29 -2.08 0.64 20.62
C ASP A 29 -2.66 -0.37 19.62
N VAL A 30 -3.86 -0.10 19.07
CA VAL A 30 -4.47 -0.96 18.04
C VAL A 30 -3.65 -0.89 16.75
N VAL A 31 -3.20 0.30 16.35
CA VAL A 31 -2.34 0.47 15.17
C VAL A 31 -1.02 -0.29 15.36
N GLU A 32 -0.38 -0.13 16.51
CA GLU A 32 0.91 -0.77 16.80
C GLU A 32 0.78 -2.30 16.89
N ALA A 33 -0.28 -2.81 17.53
CA ALA A 33 -0.56 -4.24 17.57
C ALA A 33 -0.80 -4.82 16.18
N SER A 34 -1.53 -4.11 15.32
CA SER A 34 -1.77 -4.49 13.92
C SER A 34 -0.46 -4.59 13.12
N LEU A 35 0.41 -3.58 13.24
CA LEU A 35 1.72 -3.59 12.58
C LEU A 35 2.59 -4.74 13.07
N ARG A 36 2.66 -4.97 14.39
CA ARG A 36 3.46 -6.07 14.97
C ARG A 36 2.95 -7.43 14.54
N ALA A 37 1.63 -7.65 14.54
CA ALA A 37 1.03 -8.90 14.08
C ALA A 37 1.40 -9.17 12.62
N LYS A 38 1.29 -8.16 11.74
CA LYS A 38 1.73 -8.29 10.35
C LYS A 38 3.21 -8.67 10.29
N VAL A 39 4.10 -7.94 10.97
CA VAL A 39 5.54 -8.25 11.00
C VAL A 39 5.82 -9.68 11.46
N GLU A 40 5.11 -10.16 12.48
CA GLU A 40 5.23 -11.53 12.98
C GLU A 40 4.79 -12.55 11.92
N ASP A 41 3.64 -12.33 11.28
CA ASP A 41 3.17 -13.17 10.17
C ASP A 41 4.19 -13.20 9.03
N PHE A 42 4.78 -12.05 8.67
CA PHE A 42 5.84 -11.97 7.66
C PHE A 42 7.09 -12.77 8.06
N ARG A 43 7.52 -12.67 9.31
CA ARG A 43 8.70 -13.39 9.81
C ARG A 43 8.48 -14.89 10.00
N SER A 44 7.23 -15.33 10.09
CA SER A 44 6.88 -16.76 10.11
C SER A 44 7.10 -17.45 8.76
N VAL A 45 7.18 -16.66 7.67
CA VAL A 45 7.44 -17.14 6.31
C VAL A 45 8.94 -17.33 6.11
N ALA A 46 9.34 -18.46 5.50
CA ALA A 46 10.74 -18.79 5.25
C ALA A 46 11.40 -17.73 4.36
N ALA A 47 12.60 -17.27 4.75
CA ALA A 47 13.28 -16.13 4.11
C ALA A 47 13.56 -16.34 2.61
N ASP A 48 13.85 -17.58 2.21
CA ASP A 48 14.06 -17.98 0.81
C ASP A 48 12.80 -17.89 -0.06
N THR A 49 11.64 -17.66 0.55
CA THR A 49 10.35 -17.42 -0.13
C THR A 49 9.89 -15.96 -0.05
N TRP A 50 10.71 -15.09 0.54
CA TRP A 50 10.39 -13.67 0.63
C TRP A 50 10.33 -13.03 -0.75
N SER A 51 9.40 -12.10 -0.87
CA SER A 51 9.08 -11.43 -2.11
C SER A 51 9.23 -9.92 -2.01
N TRP A 52 10.17 -9.44 -1.17
CA TRP A 52 10.38 -8.02 -0.89
C TRP A 52 11.87 -7.67 -0.89
N TRP A 53 12.22 -6.62 -1.62
CA TRP A 53 13.60 -6.21 -1.81
C TRP A 53 13.74 -4.70 -1.74
N GLN A 54 14.78 -4.24 -1.05
CA GLN A 54 15.23 -2.86 -1.10
C GLN A 54 16.37 -2.77 -2.11
N ILE A 55 16.18 -1.89 -3.09
CA ILE A 55 17.22 -1.55 -4.07
C ILE A 55 18.15 -0.49 -3.48
N ASP A 56 17.53 0.60 -3.04
CA ASP A 56 18.13 1.73 -2.34
C ASP A 56 17.02 2.41 -1.51
N ASP A 57 17.27 3.63 -1.01
CA ASP A 57 16.29 4.35 -0.19
C ASP A 57 15.12 4.93 -1.01
N GLN A 58 15.20 4.90 -2.34
CA GLN A 58 14.20 5.45 -3.27
C GLN A 58 13.35 4.39 -3.96
N LEU A 59 13.76 3.12 -3.92
CA LEU A 59 13.05 2.03 -4.56
C LEU A 59 13.02 0.76 -3.70
N LEU A 60 11.80 0.36 -3.33
CA LEU A 60 11.52 -0.97 -2.80
C LEU A 60 10.64 -1.72 -3.79
N ILE A 61 10.86 -3.02 -3.89
CA ILE A 61 10.12 -3.91 -4.79
C ILE A 61 9.45 -4.96 -3.93
N GLU A 62 8.15 -5.11 -4.12
CA GLU A 62 7.36 -6.21 -3.60
C GLU A 62 6.82 -7.02 -4.78
N LYS A 63 6.90 -8.34 -4.70
CA LYS A 63 6.16 -9.26 -5.56
C LYS A 63 5.04 -9.86 -4.74
N ASN A 64 3.85 -9.90 -5.30
CA ASN A 64 2.70 -10.41 -4.59
C ASN A 64 2.91 -11.89 -4.20
N ARG A 65 2.42 -12.27 -3.01
CA ARG A 65 2.67 -13.61 -2.48
C ARG A 65 1.90 -14.68 -3.28
N PRO A 66 2.46 -15.90 -3.39
CA PRO A 66 1.67 -17.06 -3.78
C PRO A 66 0.52 -17.28 -2.78
N GLY A 67 -0.71 -17.50 -3.27
CA GLY A 67 -1.87 -17.81 -2.43
C GLY A 67 -2.93 -16.71 -2.30
N VAL A 68 -2.79 -15.58 -3.00
CA VAL A 68 -3.90 -14.64 -3.18
C VAL A 68 -4.85 -15.18 -4.26
N ASP A 69 -6.13 -15.33 -3.92
CA ASP A 69 -7.12 -16.04 -4.75
C ASP A 69 -7.76 -15.13 -5.83
N TRP A 70 -6.91 -14.56 -6.69
CA TRP A 70 -7.32 -13.80 -7.88
C TRP A 70 -6.41 -14.12 -9.08
N PRO A 71 -6.91 -14.04 -10.33
CA PRO A 71 -6.16 -14.48 -11.50
C PRO A 71 -4.82 -13.75 -11.67
N ARG A 72 -3.75 -14.50 -11.92
CA ARG A 72 -2.38 -13.99 -12.21
C ARG A 72 -1.79 -13.14 -11.08
N ALA A 73 -2.22 -13.37 -9.85
CA ALA A 73 -1.70 -12.69 -8.66
C ALA A 73 -0.17 -12.75 -8.58
N ASP A 74 0.43 -13.88 -8.95
CA ASP A 74 1.86 -14.15 -8.93
C ASP A 74 2.67 -13.37 -9.98
N GLU A 75 2.00 -12.67 -10.89
CA GLU A 75 2.62 -11.77 -11.87
C GLU A 75 2.64 -10.30 -11.40
N VAL A 76 1.95 -10.00 -10.29
CA VAL A 76 1.83 -8.64 -9.75
C VAL A 76 3.12 -8.20 -9.08
N LEU A 77 3.63 -7.05 -9.53
CA LEU A 77 4.78 -6.37 -8.97
C LEU A 77 4.36 -5.01 -8.42
N CYS A 78 4.92 -4.67 -7.26
CA CYS A 78 4.65 -3.49 -6.49
C CYS A 78 5.96 -2.71 -6.35
N TYR A 79 6.03 -1.51 -6.92
CA TYR A 79 7.17 -0.61 -6.84
C TYR A 79 6.86 0.50 -5.86
N HIS A 80 7.46 0.44 -4.68
CA HIS A 80 7.36 1.49 -3.67
C HIS A 80 8.40 2.57 -3.96
N LEU A 81 7.93 3.82 -4.01
CA LEU A 81 8.71 5.01 -4.32
C LEU A 81 8.58 6.00 -3.14
N PRO A 82 9.37 5.81 -2.06
CA PRO A 82 9.25 6.58 -0.82
C PRO A 82 9.28 8.09 -1.01
N ASP A 83 10.21 8.61 -1.81
CA ASP A 83 10.38 10.05 -2.05
C ASP A 83 9.22 10.67 -2.84
N GLN A 84 8.46 9.85 -3.56
CA GLN A 84 7.33 10.28 -4.38
C GLN A 84 5.98 10.07 -3.69
N HIS A 85 5.95 9.40 -2.53
CA HIS A 85 4.71 9.02 -1.86
C HIS A 85 3.81 8.12 -2.72
N LEU A 86 4.43 7.26 -3.55
CA LEU A 86 3.71 6.40 -4.49
C LEU A 86 4.06 4.94 -4.30
N LEU A 87 3.07 4.09 -4.59
CA LEU A 87 3.27 2.68 -4.83
C LEU A 87 2.63 2.34 -6.18
N ILE A 88 3.43 1.87 -7.12
CA ILE A 88 2.96 1.46 -8.46
C ILE A 88 2.74 -0.05 -8.46
N VAL A 89 1.52 -0.47 -8.76
CA VAL A 89 1.14 -1.87 -8.92
C VAL A 89 1.03 -2.18 -10.41
N GLU A 90 1.92 -3.05 -10.87
CA GLU A 90 2.02 -3.54 -12.25
C GLU A 90 1.37 -4.93 -12.36
N ASN A 91 0.77 -5.22 -13.53
CA ASN A 91 0.10 -6.49 -13.86
C ASN A 91 -1.07 -6.87 -12.94
N ALA A 92 -1.67 -5.91 -12.24
CA ALA A 92 -2.89 -6.15 -11.48
C ALA A 92 -4.07 -6.49 -12.42
N HIS A 93 -4.51 -7.74 -12.40
CA HIS A 93 -5.64 -8.22 -13.20
C HIS A 93 -6.90 -8.33 -12.34
N HIS A 94 -7.50 -7.19 -12.00
CA HIS A 94 -8.74 -7.17 -11.23
C HIS A 94 -9.99 -7.09 -12.14
N PRO A 95 -10.98 -7.99 -11.99
CA PRO A 95 -12.18 -7.98 -12.82
C PRO A 95 -12.96 -6.66 -12.79
N GLN A 96 -12.92 -5.93 -11.67
CA GLN A 96 -13.62 -4.66 -11.51
C GLN A 96 -12.87 -3.47 -12.12
N MET A 97 -11.56 -3.60 -12.38
CA MET A 97 -10.83 -2.60 -13.13
C MET A 97 -11.23 -2.69 -14.61
N GLY A 98 -11.31 -3.88 -15.18
CA GLY A 98 -11.59 -4.05 -16.62
C GLY A 98 -10.32 -3.91 -17.47
N PRO A 99 -10.41 -4.07 -18.81
CA PRO A 99 -9.24 -4.31 -19.66
C PRO A 99 -8.46 -3.05 -20.05
N GLU A 100 -8.90 -1.85 -19.68
CA GLU A 100 -8.42 -0.59 -20.28
C GLU A 100 -7.26 0.10 -19.52
N TRP A 101 -6.74 -0.53 -18.46
CA TRP A 101 -5.74 0.10 -17.57
C TRP A 101 -4.38 -0.57 -17.70
N SER A 102 -3.33 0.22 -17.48
CA SER A 102 -1.93 -0.24 -17.48
C SER A 102 -1.33 -0.31 -16.09
N TRP A 103 -1.67 0.63 -15.22
CA TRP A 103 -1.08 0.72 -13.88
C TRP A 103 -2.12 1.15 -12.86
N TYR A 104 -2.04 0.55 -11.68
CA TYR A 104 -2.75 0.98 -10.49
C TYR A 104 -1.73 1.63 -9.55
N VAL A 105 -2.01 2.83 -9.06
CA VAL A 105 -1.06 3.59 -8.27
C VAL A 105 -1.71 3.98 -6.95
N HIS A 106 -1.16 3.48 -5.85
CA HIS A 106 -1.54 3.94 -4.52
C HIS A 106 -0.79 5.21 -4.15
N ILE A 107 -1.49 6.15 -3.52
CA ILE A 107 -0.87 7.31 -2.86
C ILE A 107 -0.68 6.96 -1.38
N GLY A 108 0.54 7.09 -0.89
CA GLY A 108 0.84 6.74 0.50
C GLY A 108 2.22 7.11 0.97
N ASP A 109 2.41 7.07 2.28
CA ASP A 109 3.66 7.42 2.93
C ASP A 109 4.48 6.17 3.27
N HIS A 110 5.78 6.20 2.97
CA HIS A 110 6.71 5.15 3.36
C HIS A 110 7.58 5.62 4.52
N GLN A 111 7.69 4.79 5.54
CA GLN A 111 8.55 5.08 6.68
C GLN A 111 9.31 3.83 7.09
N TRP A 112 10.64 3.93 7.19
CA TRP A 112 11.43 2.92 7.87
C TRP A 112 11.16 2.97 9.38
N ARG A 113 10.74 1.84 9.96
CA ARG A 113 10.49 1.67 11.40
C ARG A 113 11.57 0.77 12.00
N PRO A 114 12.64 1.32 12.61
CA PRO A 114 13.73 0.53 13.17
C PRO A 114 13.30 -0.44 14.27
N ASP A 115 12.29 -0.08 15.06
CA ASP A 115 11.74 -0.91 16.13
C ASP A 115 10.98 -2.14 15.62
N LEU A 116 10.49 -2.08 14.38
CA LEU A 116 9.89 -3.21 13.67
C LEU A 116 10.90 -3.90 12.75
N GLY A 117 11.98 -3.21 12.35
CA GLY A 117 12.90 -3.68 11.32
C GLY A 117 12.20 -3.86 9.97
N ALA A 118 11.32 -2.91 9.62
CA ALA A 118 10.48 -2.97 8.44
C ALA A 118 10.19 -1.58 7.87
N TRP A 119 9.97 -1.51 6.55
CA TRP A 119 9.30 -0.39 5.92
C TRP A 119 7.80 -0.50 6.19
N VAL A 120 7.16 0.60 6.58
CA VAL A 120 5.71 0.71 6.68
C VAL A 120 5.23 1.63 5.56
N PHE A 121 4.41 1.08 4.67
CA PHE A 121 3.65 1.85 3.70
C PHE A 121 2.28 2.18 4.29
N THR A 122 1.96 3.45 4.45
CA THR A 122 0.68 3.95 4.95
C THR A 122 -0.16 4.44 3.79
N ASP A 123 -1.22 3.70 3.50
CA ASP A 123 -2.22 4.04 2.49
C ASP A 123 -2.99 5.32 2.90
N LEU A 124 -3.10 6.26 1.96
CA LEU A 124 -3.77 7.55 2.13
C LEU A 124 -5.13 7.61 1.41
N PHE A 125 -5.81 6.46 1.30
CA PHE A 125 -7.19 6.27 0.84
C PHE A 125 -7.44 6.46 -0.65
N VAL A 126 -6.64 7.25 -1.36
CA VAL A 126 -6.91 7.60 -2.76
C VAL A 126 -5.90 6.96 -3.68
N ASP A 127 -6.43 6.36 -4.75
CA ASP A 127 -5.63 5.67 -5.74
C ASP A 127 -5.86 6.25 -7.15
N ILE A 128 -4.92 6.00 -8.05
CA ILE A 128 -4.94 6.46 -9.43
C ILE A 128 -4.87 5.25 -10.35
N LEU A 129 -5.84 5.19 -11.27
CA LEU A 129 -5.82 4.25 -12.39
C LEU A 129 -5.28 4.96 -13.63
N VAL A 130 -4.20 4.42 -14.22
CA VAL A 130 -3.64 4.95 -15.46
C VAL A 130 -4.13 4.09 -16.64
N HIS A 131 -4.76 4.72 -17.62
CA HIS A 131 -5.30 4.05 -18.81
C HIS A 131 -4.19 3.59 -19.75
N GLN A 132 -4.47 2.55 -20.56
CA GLN A 132 -3.53 1.97 -21.52
C GLN A 132 -3.06 2.95 -22.59
N ASP A 133 -3.88 3.95 -22.92
CA ASP A 133 -3.52 5.01 -23.86
C ASP A 133 -2.45 5.97 -23.30
N ARG A 134 -2.18 5.89 -21.99
CA ARG A 134 -1.23 6.72 -21.22
C ARG A 134 -1.52 8.22 -21.31
N ARG A 135 -2.74 8.60 -21.68
CA ARG A 135 -3.19 10.00 -21.81
C ARG A 135 -4.26 10.33 -20.79
N GLN A 136 -4.96 9.32 -20.30
CA GLN A 136 -6.01 9.46 -19.31
C GLN A 136 -5.61 8.78 -18.00
N HIS A 137 -6.09 9.35 -16.89
CA HIS A 137 -6.07 8.72 -15.58
C HIS A 137 -7.41 8.95 -14.89
N THR A 138 -7.76 8.06 -13.98
CA THR A 138 -8.95 8.16 -13.13
C THR A 138 -8.51 8.13 -11.68
N ILE A 139 -8.99 9.08 -10.88
CA ILE A 139 -8.82 9.06 -9.43
C ILE A 139 -9.99 8.28 -8.84
N VAL A 140 -9.71 7.31 -7.98
CA VAL A 140 -10.70 6.46 -7.32
C VAL A 140 -10.62 6.59 -5.79
N ASP A 141 -11.62 6.08 -5.08
CA ASP A 141 -11.66 6.03 -3.61
C ASP A 141 -11.63 7.42 -2.92
N LEU A 142 -12.10 8.45 -3.63
CA LEU A 142 -12.31 9.79 -3.05
C LEU A 142 -13.40 9.80 -1.96
N ASP A 143 -14.35 8.86 -2.03
CA ASP A 143 -15.36 8.62 -1.00
C ASP A 143 -14.75 8.05 0.28
N ASP A 144 -13.78 7.14 0.18
CA ASP A 144 -13.01 6.63 1.33
C ASP A 144 -12.22 7.76 2.01
N LEU A 145 -11.59 8.66 1.25
CA LEU A 145 -10.93 9.85 1.79
C LEU A 145 -11.92 10.76 2.53
N ALA A 146 -13.09 10.99 1.94
CA ALA A 146 -14.13 11.82 2.56
C ALA A 146 -14.68 11.18 3.84
N GLU A 147 -14.90 9.87 3.85
CA GLU A 147 -15.31 9.12 5.03
C GLU A 147 -14.24 9.20 6.14
N ALA A 148 -12.95 9.05 5.79
CA ALA A 148 -11.85 9.15 6.74
C ALA A 148 -11.78 10.52 7.43
N VAL A 149 -12.08 11.61 6.71
CA VAL A 149 -12.21 12.96 7.28
C VAL A 149 -13.43 13.04 8.21
N ASN A 150 -14.58 12.55 7.77
CA ASN A 150 -15.83 12.60 8.55
C ASN A 150 -15.73 11.82 9.87
N LEU A 151 -15.04 10.68 9.86
CA LEU A 151 -14.79 9.85 11.04
C LEU A 151 -13.65 10.38 11.93
N GLY A 152 -12.95 11.44 11.50
CA GLY A 152 -11.81 12.01 12.21
C GLY A 152 -10.62 11.05 12.29
N ILE A 153 -10.50 10.15 11.32
CA ILE A 153 -9.34 9.25 11.16
C ILE A 153 -8.13 10.07 10.69
N ILE A 154 -8.37 10.99 9.76
CA ILE A 154 -7.42 12.01 9.33
C ILE A 154 -7.99 13.42 9.52
N THR A 155 -7.10 14.39 9.64
CA THR A 155 -7.46 15.81 9.70
C THR A 155 -7.67 16.39 8.30
N PRO A 156 -8.40 17.52 8.16
CA PRO A 156 -8.51 18.24 6.88
C PRO A 156 -7.15 18.65 6.29
N ALA A 157 -6.15 18.92 7.14
CA ALA A 157 -4.81 19.25 6.69
C ALA A 157 -4.10 18.04 6.07
N GLN A 158 -4.25 16.85 6.65
CA GLN A 158 -3.75 15.60 6.08
C GLN A 158 -4.46 15.26 4.77
N ALA A 159 -5.78 15.39 4.69
CA ALA A 159 -6.51 15.18 3.44
C ALA A 159 -6.06 16.18 2.35
N SER A 160 -5.85 17.44 2.71
CA SER A 160 -5.29 18.45 1.80
C SER A 160 -3.88 18.13 1.33
N HIS A 161 -3.07 17.47 2.17
CA HIS A 161 -1.75 16.99 1.79
C HIS A 161 -1.86 15.87 0.76
N THR A 162 -2.68 14.84 1.01
CA THR A 162 -2.94 13.74 0.07
C THR A 162 -3.39 14.27 -1.29
N LEU A 163 -4.35 15.20 -1.33
CA LEU A 163 -4.86 15.79 -2.57
C LEU A 163 -3.81 16.59 -3.37
N ARG A 164 -2.71 17.03 -2.75
CA ARG A 164 -1.61 17.74 -3.44
C ARG A 164 -0.55 16.79 -4.00
N GLN A 165 -0.57 15.52 -3.60
CA GLN A 165 0.32 14.49 -4.12
C GLN A 165 -0.22 13.84 -5.41
N MET A 166 -1.48 14.16 -5.77
CA MET A 166 -2.12 13.80 -7.04
C MET A 166 -1.68 14.72 -8.17
#